data_AF-A0A955ZD54-F1
#
_entry.id   AF-A0A955ZD54-F1
#
_cell.length_a   1.000
_cell.length_b   1.000
_cell.length_c   1.000
_cell.angle_alpha   90.00
_cell.angle_beta   90.00
_cell.angle_gamma   90.00
#
_symmetry.space_group_name_H-M   'P 1'
#
loop_
_entity.id
_entity.type
_entity.pdbx_description
1 polymer ?
#
loop_
_entity_poly.entity_id
_entity_poly.type
_entity_poly.pdbx_seq_one_letter_code
_entity_poly.pdbx_strand_id
1 'polypeptide(L)'
;MAKRKPRPAATERAQNEWLRRVEAEYRSASITQELGLWLIRIAASPDLIKDSLRIVSDELKHAELSHAVYVDGGGSEPPQIIRETLGISGKRRSVLEHDVLCAGVEVFCLGETVAVRLFRELRSKCTVPSARRALDRILRDEVRHRDFGWSLLTWLDETALGPELRELAA
;
A
#
# COMPACT_ATOMS: atom_id res chain seq x y z
N MET A 1 35.50 -6.45 20.32
CA MET A 1 34.27 -6.59 19.51
C MET A 1 34.49 -7.68 18.46
N ALA A 2 33.77 -8.80 18.53
CA ALA A 2 33.94 -9.87 17.55
C ALA A 2 33.38 -9.43 16.17
N LYS A 3 34.21 -9.50 15.12
CA LYS A 3 33.76 -9.29 13.73
C LYS A 3 32.69 -10.35 13.41
N ARG A 4 31.45 -9.91 13.19
CA ARG A 4 30.35 -10.79 12.76
C ARG A 4 30.74 -11.42 11.42
N LYS A 5 30.70 -12.75 11.31
CA LYS A 5 30.90 -13.44 10.02
C LYS A 5 29.95 -12.84 8.97
N PRO A 6 30.39 -12.65 7.72
CA PRO A 6 29.53 -12.23 6.63
C PRO A 6 28.34 -13.19 6.54
N ARG A 7 27.12 -12.66 6.47
CA ARG A 7 25.94 -13.49 6.25
C ARG A 7 25.98 -13.99 4.79
N PRO A 8 25.65 -15.25 4.52
CA PRO A 8 25.47 -15.71 3.14
C PRO A 8 24.42 -14.85 2.43
N ALA A 9 24.61 -14.64 1.12
CA ALA A 9 23.64 -13.95 0.29
C ALA A 9 22.25 -14.60 0.39
N ALA A 10 21.21 -13.79 0.24
CA ALA A 10 19.85 -14.30 0.18
C ALA A 10 19.68 -15.17 -1.08
N THR A 11 18.78 -16.14 -1.02
CA THR A 11 18.37 -16.88 -2.22
C THR A 11 17.79 -15.93 -3.25
N GLU A 12 18.00 -16.19 -4.53
CA GLU A 12 17.44 -15.40 -5.63
C GLU A 12 15.92 -15.19 -5.49
N ARG A 13 15.18 -16.23 -5.09
CA ARG A 13 13.73 -16.12 -4.83
C ARG A 13 13.38 -15.06 -3.79
N ALA A 14 14.15 -14.96 -2.72
CA ALA A 14 13.94 -13.97 -1.67
C ALA A 14 14.31 -12.57 -2.14
N GLN A 15 15.41 -12.42 -2.89
CA GLN A 15 15.78 -11.16 -3.52
C GLN A 15 14.68 -10.67 -4.47
N ASN A 16 14.23 -11.52 -5.40
CA ASN A 16 13.17 -11.19 -6.36
C ASN A 16 11.85 -10.83 -5.69
N GLU A 17 11.55 -11.43 -4.53
CA GLU A 17 10.36 -11.05 -3.75
C GLU A 17 10.47 -9.65 -3.17
N TRP A 18 11.64 -9.24 -2.68
CA TRP A 18 11.86 -7.86 -2.21
C TRP A 18 11.85 -6.86 -3.37
N LEU A 19 12.32 -7.25 -4.56
CA LEU A 19 12.25 -6.40 -5.74
C LEU A 19 10.81 -6.20 -6.24
N ARG A 20 10.00 -7.28 -6.26
CA ARG A 20 8.56 -7.19 -6.54
C ARG A 20 7.81 -6.33 -5.54
N ARG A 21 8.24 -6.32 -4.27
CA ARG A 21 7.68 -5.41 -3.27
C ARG A 21 7.89 -3.96 -3.65
N VAL A 22 9.10 -3.57 -4.07
CA VAL A 22 9.37 -2.19 -4.53
C VAL A 22 8.35 -1.76 -5.59
N GLU A 23 8.09 -2.60 -6.59
CA GLU A 23 7.05 -2.36 -7.59
C GLU A 23 5.66 -2.22 -6.97
N ALA A 24 5.28 -3.15 -6.10
CA ALA A 24 3.98 -3.13 -5.42
C ALA A 24 3.77 -1.83 -4.61
N GLU A 25 4.79 -1.33 -3.92
CA GLU A 25 4.69 -0.09 -3.14
C GLU A 25 4.57 1.15 -4.05
N TYR A 26 5.30 1.20 -5.16
CA TYR A 26 5.14 2.26 -6.16
C TYR A 26 3.74 2.27 -6.76
N ARG A 27 3.16 1.09 -7.00
CA ARG A 27 1.79 0.95 -7.47
C ARG A 27 0.80 1.43 -6.42
N SER A 28 0.96 1.02 -5.16
CA SER A 28 0.10 1.48 -4.06
C SER A 28 0.16 3.00 -3.88
N ALA A 29 1.37 3.59 -3.91
CA ALA A 29 1.56 5.03 -3.86
C ALA A 29 0.84 5.74 -5.02
N SER A 30 0.92 5.21 -6.24
CA SER A 30 0.31 5.80 -7.43
C SER A 30 -1.22 5.74 -7.37
N ILE A 31 -1.77 4.58 -7.01
CA ILE A 31 -3.21 4.37 -6.80
C ILE A 31 -3.75 5.32 -5.72
N THR A 32 -3.05 5.42 -4.60
CA THR A 32 -3.44 6.29 -3.48
C THR A 32 -3.37 7.77 -3.87
N GLN A 33 -2.35 8.18 -4.62
CA GLN A 33 -2.22 9.55 -5.11
C GLN A 33 -3.38 9.92 -6.06
N GLU A 34 -3.77 8.99 -6.92
CA GLU A 34 -4.91 9.16 -7.82
C GLU A 34 -6.23 9.27 -7.03
N LEU A 35 -6.44 8.39 -6.04
CA LEU A 35 -7.60 8.49 -5.15
C LEU A 35 -7.61 9.83 -4.40
N GLY A 36 -6.46 10.29 -3.89
CA GLY A 36 -6.35 11.59 -3.23
C GLY A 36 -6.78 12.76 -4.12
N LEU A 37 -6.46 12.71 -5.42
CA LEU A 37 -6.99 13.67 -6.40
C LEU A 37 -8.51 13.60 -6.52
N TRP A 38 -9.11 12.40 -6.53
CA TRP A 38 -10.57 12.26 -6.58
C TRP A 38 -11.25 12.78 -5.32
N LEU A 39 -10.67 12.52 -4.14
CA LEU A 39 -11.16 13.07 -2.87
C LEU A 39 -11.22 14.60 -2.90
N ILE A 40 -10.21 15.26 -3.48
CA ILE A 40 -10.24 16.72 -3.70
C ILE A 40 -11.38 17.12 -4.63
N ARG A 41 -11.58 16.38 -5.74
CA ARG A 41 -12.60 16.70 -6.74
C ARG A 41 -14.03 16.59 -6.23
N ILE A 42 -14.30 15.68 -5.30
CA ILE A 42 -15.60 15.53 -4.65
C ILE A 42 -15.73 16.38 -3.37
N ALA A 43 -14.76 17.26 -3.11
CA ALA A 43 -14.70 18.08 -1.89
C ALA A 43 -14.83 17.24 -0.60
N ALA A 44 -14.14 16.09 -0.56
CA ALA A 44 -14.14 15.22 0.59
C ALA A 44 -13.58 15.89 1.85
N SER A 45 -13.76 15.23 2.99
CA SER A 45 -13.18 15.68 4.26
C SER A 45 -11.68 16.02 4.10
N PRO A 46 -11.22 17.20 4.54
CA PRO A 46 -9.80 17.57 4.51
C PRO A 46 -8.89 16.56 5.21
N ASP A 47 -9.40 15.84 6.20
CA ASP A 47 -8.62 14.85 6.94
C ASP A 47 -8.40 13.57 6.11
N LEU A 48 -9.39 13.14 5.31
CA LEU A 48 -9.21 12.04 4.35
C LEU A 48 -8.18 12.40 3.27
N ILE A 49 -8.19 13.65 2.78
CA ILE A 49 -7.22 14.12 1.79
C ILE A 49 -5.80 14.14 2.39
N LYS A 50 -5.64 14.61 3.62
CA LYS A 50 -4.34 14.59 4.31
C LYS A 50 -3.86 13.16 4.56
N ASP A 51 -4.79 12.27 4.92
CA ASP A 51 -4.48 10.86 5.13
C ASP A 51 -4.03 10.17 3.85
N SER A 52 -4.68 10.41 2.70
CA SER A 52 -4.22 9.85 1.42
C SER A 52 -2.80 10.31 1.08
N LEU A 53 -2.47 11.59 1.29
CA LEU A 53 -1.12 12.12 1.05
C LEU A 53 -0.08 11.51 2.00
N ARG A 54 -0.45 11.26 3.25
CA ARG A 54 0.41 10.55 4.21
C ARG A 54 0.67 9.11 3.77
N ILE A 55 -0.36 8.39 3.33
CA ILE A 55 -0.25 7.02 2.82
C ILE A 55 0.71 6.99 1.63
N VAL A 56 0.60 7.91 0.67
CA VAL A 56 1.56 8.01 -0.45
C VAL A 56 3.01 8.13 0.06
N SER A 57 3.24 8.97 1.07
CA SER A 57 4.57 9.10 1.67
C SER A 57 5.04 7.83 2.39
N ASP A 58 4.13 7.09 3.03
CA ASP A 58 4.46 5.81 3.68
C ASP A 58 4.86 4.78 2.63
N GLU A 59 4.14 4.68 1.51
CA GLU A 59 4.40 3.68 0.47
C GLU A 59 5.71 3.93 -0.27
N LEU A 60 6.04 5.19 -0.55
CA LEU A 60 7.38 5.53 -1.05
C LEU A 60 8.46 5.13 -0.03
N LYS A 61 8.18 5.26 1.27
CA LYS A 61 9.11 4.79 2.31
C LYS A 61 9.21 3.27 2.37
N HIS A 62 8.10 2.56 2.16
CA HIS A 62 8.08 1.11 2.05
C HIS A 62 8.92 0.64 0.87
N ALA A 63 8.82 1.31 -0.28
CA ALA A 63 9.61 1.02 -1.48
C ALA A 63 11.11 1.14 -1.19
N GLU A 64 11.53 2.23 -0.53
CA GLU A 64 12.92 2.44 -0.13
C GLU A 64 13.44 1.35 0.82
N LEU A 65 12.63 0.99 1.83
CA LEU A 65 12.98 -0.05 2.79
C LEU A 65 13.08 -1.42 2.13
N SER A 66 12.15 -1.75 1.25
CA SER A 66 12.14 -2.99 0.47
C SER A 66 13.38 -3.10 -0.42
N HIS A 67 13.74 -2.01 -1.10
CA HIS A 67 14.96 -1.95 -1.91
C HIS A 67 16.23 -2.09 -1.06
N ALA A 68 16.28 -1.47 0.12
CA ALA A 68 17.43 -1.62 1.03
C ALA A 68 17.61 -3.07 1.50
N VAL A 69 16.51 -3.81 1.72
CA VAL A 69 16.56 -5.24 2.05
C VAL A 69 17.03 -6.09 0.87
N TYR A 70 16.59 -5.77 -0.35
CA TYR A 70 17.07 -6.40 -1.57
C TYR A 70 18.60 -6.28 -1.72
N VAL A 71 19.13 -5.07 -1.54
CA VAL A 71 20.58 -4.80 -1.61
C VAL A 71 21.34 -5.49 -0.47
N ASP A 72 20.85 -5.45 0.78
CA ASP A 72 21.45 -6.18 1.91
C ASP A 72 21.46 -7.71 1.68
N GLY A 73 20.50 -8.20 0.91
CA GLY A 73 20.43 -9.59 0.46
C GLY A 73 21.43 -9.94 -0.65
N GLY A 74 22.15 -8.98 -1.22
CA GLY A 74 23.10 -9.16 -2.32
C GLY A 74 22.54 -8.88 -3.72
N GLY A 75 21.36 -8.25 -3.81
CA GLY A 75 20.77 -7.84 -5.07
C GLY A 75 21.40 -6.56 -5.64
N SER A 76 21.45 -6.43 -6.97
CA SER A 76 22.04 -5.29 -7.69
C SER A 76 21.20 -4.76 -8.85
N GLU A 77 20.16 -5.49 -9.26
CA GLU A 77 19.33 -5.12 -10.40
C GLU A 77 18.34 -4.01 -10.02
N PRO A 78 18.02 -3.10 -10.98
CA PRO A 78 17.02 -2.08 -10.73
C PRO A 78 15.61 -2.69 -10.62
N PRO A 79 14.72 -2.09 -9.80
CA PRO A 79 13.33 -2.51 -9.73
C PRO A 79 12.66 -2.33 -11.10
N GLN A 80 11.89 -3.33 -11.50
CA GLN A 80 11.11 -3.30 -12.74
C GLN A 80 9.73 -2.73 -12.43
N ILE A 81 9.46 -1.51 -12.90
CA ILE A 81 8.19 -0.83 -12.67
C ILE A 81 7.31 -0.98 -13.91
N ILE A 82 6.22 -1.73 -13.80
CA ILE A 82 5.24 -1.89 -14.88
C ILE A 82 4.28 -0.70 -14.88
N ARG A 83 4.58 0.30 -15.72
CA ARG A 83 3.89 1.60 -15.75
C ARG A 83 2.39 1.48 -16.00
N GLU A 84 1.98 0.47 -16.76
CA GLU A 84 0.59 0.18 -17.11
C GLU A 84 -0.25 -0.22 -15.89
N THR A 85 0.41 -0.64 -14.80
CA THR A 85 -0.25 -0.97 -13.54
C THR A 85 -0.30 0.19 -12.55
N LEU A 86 0.35 1.33 -12.86
CA LEU A 86 0.41 2.49 -11.99
C LEU A 86 -0.84 3.35 -12.16
N GLY A 87 -1.91 2.98 -11.45
CA GLY A 87 -3.14 3.74 -11.38
C GLY A 87 -4.35 2.86 -11.05
N ILE A 88 -5.48 3.49 -10.78
CA ILE A 88 -6.73 2.80 -10.50
C ILE A 88 -7.26 2.22 -11.82
N SER A 89 -7.18 0.89 -11.93
CA SER A 89 -7.63 0.14 -13.09
C SER A 89 -9.15 0.07 -13.20
N GLY A 90 -9.67 -0.12 -14.42
CA GLY A 90 -11.09 -0.31 -14.67
C GLY A 90 -11.72 0.81 -15.50
N LYS A 91 -12.97 0.60 -15.92
CA LYS A 91 -13.74 1.62 -16.63
C LYS A 91 -14.20 2.67 -15.62
N ARG A 92 -13.95 3.94 -15.94
CA ARG A 92 -14.52 5.06 -15.19
C ARG A 92 -16.03 4.99 -15.21
N ARG A 93 -16.64 5.24 -14.05
CA ARG A 93 -18.09 5.33 -13.91
C ARG A 93 -18.54 6.75 -14.21
N SER A 94 -19.85 6.91 -14.41
CA SER A 94 -20.46 8.23 -14.67
C SER A 94 -20.42 9.14 -13.43
N VAL A 95 -20.47 8.55 -12.24
CA VAL A 95 -20.42 9.25 -10.94
C VAL A 95 -19.07 8.96 -10.29
N LEU A 96 -18.32 10.00 -9.94
CA LEU A 96 -16.95 9.86 -9.44
C LEU A 96 -16.90 9.17 -8.07
N GLU A 97 -17.90 9.44 -7.23
CA GLU A 97 -18.07 8.84 -5.92
C GLU A 97 -18.21 7.31 -5.99
N HIS A 98 -18.72 6.77 -7.11
CA HIS A 98 -18.77 5.32 -7.34
C HIS A 98 -17.36 4.75 -7.56
N ASP A 99 -16.52 5.47 -8.29
CA ASP A 99 -15.12 5.07 -8.49
C ASP A 99 -14.32 5.20 -7.18
N VAL A 100 -14.57 6.25 -6.38
CA VAL A 100 -13.99 6.42 -5.04
C VAL A 100 -14.40 5.29 -4.10
N LEU A 101 -15.68 4.91 -4.09
CA LEU A 101 -16.19 3.77 -3.31
C LEU A 101 -15.47 2.48 -3.70
N CYS A 102 -15.42 2.14 -4.99
CA CYS A 102 -14.78 0.91 -5.45
C CYS A 102 -13.28 0.89 -5.10
N ALA A 103 -12.56 1.99 -5.32
CA ALA A 103 -11.16 2.09 -4.93
C ALA A 103 -10.96 1.92 -3.41
N GLY A 104 -11.83 2.56 -2.60
CA GLY A 104 -11.83 2.43 -1.14
C GLY A 104 -12.04 1.00 -0.66
N VAL A 105 -12.98 0.27 -1.27
CA VAL A 105 -13.27 -1.13 -0.93
C VAL A 105 -12.13 -2.05 -1.39
N GLU A 106 -11.77 -2.00 -2.66
CA GLU A 106 -10.82 -2.95 -3.26
C GLU A 106 -9.41 -2.80 -2.70
N VAL A 107 -8.91 -1.56 -2.63
CA VAL A 107 -7.53 -1.28 -2.22
C VAL A 107 -7.42 -1.28 -0.70
N PHE A 108 -8.22 -0.47 -0.01
CA PHE A 108 -8.00 -0.21 1.41
C PHE A 108 -8.72 -1.17 2.34
N CYS A 109 -10.00 -1.47 2.07
CA CYS A 109 -10.75 -2.36 2.95
C CYS A 109 -10.32 -3.81 2.77
N LEU A 110 -10.22 -4.29 1.52
CA LEU A 110 -9.86 -5.67 1.21
C LEU A 110 -8.34 -5.85 1.09
N GLY A 111 -7.69 -5.08 0.23
CA GLY A 111 -6.24 -5.16 -0.01
C GLY A 111 -5.43 -5.06 1.29
N GLU A 112 -5.60 -3.98 2.04
CA GLU A 112 -4.81 -3.79 3.27
C GLU A 112 -5.18 -4.72 4.41
N THR A 113 -6.43 -5.17 4.50
CA THR A 113 -6.78 -6.22 5.47
C THR A 113 -6.01 -7.51 5.20
N VAL A 114 -5.85 -7.89 3.93
CA VAL A 114 -5.04 -9.03 3.53
C VAL A 114 -3.55 -8.74 3.74
N ALA A 115 -3.07 -7.55 3.38
CA ALA A 115 -1.68 -7.13 3.54
C ALA A 115 -1.23 -7.19 5.00
N VAL A 116 -2.00 -6.61 5.93
CA VAL A 116 -1.73 -6.65 7.38
C VAL A 116 -1.54 -8.10 7.86
N ARG A 117 -2.40 -9.02 7.44
CA ARG A 117 -2.27 -10.44 7.83
C ARG A 117 -1.03 -11.07 7.23
N LEU A 118 -0.74 -10.83 5.96
CA LEU A 118 0.43 -11.34 5.27
C LEU A 118 1.72 -10.84 5.94
N PHE A 119 1.85 -9.53 6.16
CA PHE A 119 3.04 -8.93 6.76
C PHE A 119 3.23 -9.38 8.21
N ARG A 120 2.15 -9.59 8.97
CA ARG A 120 2.24 -10.17 10.32
C ARG A 120 2.87 -11.57 10.29
N GLU A 121 2.48 -12.41 9.34
CA GLU A 121 3.04 -13.76 9.19
C GLU A 121 4.49 -13.76 8.68
N LEU A 122 4.81 -12.91 7.70
CA LEU A 122 6.19 -12.76 7.21
C LEU A 122 7.10 -12.27 8.32
N ARG A 123 6.64 -11.25 9.06
CA ARG A 123 7.33 -10.70 10.20
C ARG A 123 7.61 -11.78 11.23
N SER A 124 6.60 -12.54 11.67
CA SER A 124 6.76 -13.52 12.76
C SER A 124 7.87 -14.55 12.51
N LYS A 125 8.07 -14.95 11.25
CA LYS A 125 9.07 -15.93 10.82
C LYS A 125 10.40 -15.32 10.36
N CYS A 126 10.48 -14.00 10.20
CA CYS A 126 11.67 -13.33 9.67
C CYS A 126 12.81 -13.23 10.70
N THR A 127 13.98 -13.76 10.34
CA THR A 127 15.21 -13.74 11.15
C THR A 127 16.28 -12.79 10.64
N VAL A 128 16.12 -12.25 9.42
CA VAL A 128 17.04 -11.29 8.82
C VAL A 128 16.73 -9.89 9.38
N PRO A 129 17.67 -9.20 10.08
CA PRO A 129 17.36 -7.94 10.77
C PRO A 129 16.95 -6.77 9.87
N SER A 130 17.52 -6.64 8.68
CA SER A 130 17.12 -5.61 7.70
C SER A 130 15.66 -5.81 7.27
N ALA A 131 15.35 -7.03 6.82
CA ALA A 131 13.98 -7.46 6.49
C ALA A 131 13.02 -7.29 7.68
N ARG A 132 13.44 -7.64 8.89
CA ARG A 132 12.60 -7.52 10.08
C ARG A 132 12.23 -6.06 10.37
N ARG A 133 13.19 -5.14 10.28
CA ARG A 133 12.93 -3.70 10.45
C ARG A 133 12.00 -3.14 9.38
N ALA A 134 12.17 -3.56 8.12
CA ALA A 134 11.26 -3.17 7.05
C ALA A 134 9.83 -3.66 7.35
N LEU A 135 9.67 -4.95 7.68
CA LEU A 135 8.37 -5.54 8.03
C LEU A 135 7.75 -4.94 9.30
N ASP A 136 8.56 -4.53 10.29
CA ASP A 136 8.09 -3.81 11.49
C ASP A 136 7.50 -2.44 11.14
N ARG A 137 8.11 -1.72 10.18
CA ARG A 137 7.63 -0.43 9.71
C ARG A 137 6.37 -0.59 8.87
N ILE A 138 6.44 -1.43 7.83
CA ILE A 138 5.32 -1.70 6.91
C ILE A 138 4.09 -2.09 7.72
N LEU A 139 4.16 -3.15 8.52
CA LEU A 139 3.01 -3.64 9.30
C LEU A 139 2.37 -2.58 10.21
N ARG A 140 3.15 -1.62 10.73
CA ARG A 140 2.62 -0.53 11.55
C ARG A 140 1.78 0.44 10.71
N ASP A 141 2.27 0.78 9.52
CA ASP A 141 1.62 1.73 8.63
C ASP A 141 0.39 1.09 7.95
N GLU A 142 0.47 -0.19 7.59
CA GLU A 142 -0.65 -0.92 6.95
C GLU A 142 -1.94 -0.95 7.78
N VAL A 143 -1.82 -0.96 9.12
CA VAL A 143 -2.99 -0.89 10.00
C VAL A 143 -3.72 0.44 9.79
N ARG A 144 -2.98 1.55 9.66
CA ARG A 144 -3.55 2.85 9.36
C ARG A 144 -4.14 2.89 7.94
N HIS A 145 -3.47 2.29 6.96
CA HIS A 145 -3.92 2.29 5.57
C HIS A 145 -5.26 1.55 5.44
N ARG A 146 -5.40 0.41 6.12
CA ARG A 146 -6.68 -0.28 6.29
C ARG A 146 -7.75 0.61 6.94
N ASP A 147 -7.41 1.26 8.05
CA ASP A 147 -8.37 2.09 8.80
C ASP A 147 -8.84 3.30 7.99
N PHE A 148 -8.01 3.83 7.09
CA PHE A 148 -8.39 4.86 6.12
C PHE A 148 -9.53 4.38 5.20
N GLY A 149 -9.49 3.14 4.71
CA GLY A 149 -10.56 2.57 3.89
C GLY A 149 -11.91 2.61 4.60
N TRP A 150 -11.97 2.15 5.85
CA TRP A 150 -13.21 2.17 6.64
C TRP A 150 -13.69 3.58 6.98
N SER A 151 -12.75 4.50 7.23
CA SER A 151 -13.06 5.91 7.47
C SER A 151 -13.65 6.58 6.22
N LEU A 152 -13.10 6.26 5.05
CA LEU A 152 -13.64 6.70 3.76
C LEU A 152 -15.06 6.20 3.52
N LEU A 153 -15.33 4.91 3.78
CA LEU A 153 -16.69 4.35 3.63
C LEU A 153 -17.69 5.02 4.58
N THR A 154 -17.29 5.26 5.83
CA THR A 154 -18.14 5.97 6.81
C THR A 154 -18.46 7.38 6.32
N TRP A 155 -17.46 8.11 5.82
CA TRP A 155 -17.68 9.45 5.29
C TRP A 155 -18.59 9.46 4.06
N LEU A 156 -18.39 8.53 3.11
CA LEU A 156 -19.24 8.39 1.92
C LEU A 156 -20.71 8.13 2.30
N ASP A 157 -20.92 7.30 3.31
CA ASP A 157 -22.23 6.92 3.83
C ASP A 157 -23.01 8.11 4.41
N GLU A 158 -22.31 9.09 4.98
CA GLU A 158 -22.88 10.31 5.56
C GLU A 158 -23.20 11.39 4.50
N THR A 159 -22.76 11.21 3.25
CA THR A 159 -23.07 12.14 2.15
C THR A 159 -24.49 11.94 1.62
N ALA A 160 -24.97 12.89 0.81
CA ALA A 160 -26.26 12.78 0.13
C ALA A 160 -26.39 11.55 -0.80
N LEU A 161 -25.25 11.00 -1.26
CA LEU A 161 -25.20 9.81 -2.12
C LEU A 161 -25.11 8.50 -1.31
N GLY A 162 -25.02 8.56 0.02
CA GLY A 162 -24.89 7.38 0.89
C GLY A 162 -25.89 6.25 0.57
N PRO A 163 -27.20 6.52 0.44
CA PRO A 163 -28.18 5.49 0.09
C PRO A 163 -27.90 4.78 -1.25
N GLU A 164 -27.52 5.53 -2.30
CA GLU A 164 -27.17 4.98 -3.62
C GLU A 164 -25.88 4.16 -3.56
N LEU A 165 -24.88 4.66 -2.83
CA LEU A 165 -23.59 3.99 -2.67
C LEU A 165 -23.71 2.66 -1.93
N ARG A 166 -24.64 2.53 -0.97
CA ARG A 166 -24.92 1.26 -0.28
C ARG A 166 -25.47 0.20 -1.23
N GLU A 167 -26.36 0.57 -2.15
CA GLU A 167 -26.91 -0.37 -3.14
C GLU A 167 -25.82 -0.87 -4.09
N LEU A 168 -24.87 -0.01 -4.44
CA LEU A 168 -23.73 -0.38 -5.27
C LEU A 168 -22.74 -1.32 -4.56
N ALA A 169 -22.67 -1.26 -3.23
CA ALA A 169 -21.77 -2.08 -2.41
C ALA A 169 -22.38 -3.44 -1.98
N ALA A 170 -23.68 -3.64 -2.18
CA ALA A 170 -24.42 -4.86 -1.83
C ALA A 170 -24.31 -5.95 -2.90
#